data_AF-A0A7J3TWG9-F1
#
_entry.id   AF-A0A7J3TWG9-F1
#
_cell.length_a   1.000
_cell.length_b   1.000
_cell.length_c   1.000
_cell.angle_alpha   90.00
_cell.angle_beta   90.00
_cell.angle_gamma   90.00
#
_symmetry.space_group_name_H-M   'P 1'
#
loop_
_entity.id
_entity.type
_entity.pdbx_description
1 polymer ?
#
loop_
_entity_poly.entity_id
_entity_poly.type
_entity_poly.pdbx_seq_one_letter_code
_entity_poly.pdbx_strand_id
1 'polypeptide(L)'
;MSSSKLASKLEDYLNSIEFKELASGYVKVLELKLYEKQGLSNTIYILKVELDDGSNRELILRVYPGNGKKAFREFKILSILHSKGVPVPRVYAIDESGEVLGKPFMIMEKIQQSHVADSYEFIDAMAKSLVDIHGISSSDVEDVLKVRKDYPMGDLKEVKALTVISMLTTLGKPWVFMRLFSYAKKLEDCRVEARLRLIHGDYSFDNIVYSNGKAYVIDWESAEIAEPTFDVAYAFNFLDFDDKMSGRKSRKLSEVFIDSYERHGGSIVDFQFYRSLAALKLLAILETVSQPGLIALIAREFRRRIKTEDAKRFLETFKKYLRSILKEGRLKENS
;
A
#
# COMPACT_ATOMS: atom_id res chain seq x y z
N MET A 1 -11.49 20.64 -16.24
CA MET A 1 -11.41 22.00 -15.63
C MET A 1 -10.00 22.51 -15.79
N SER A 2 -9.79 23.82 -16.01
CA SER A 2 -8.45 24.43 -15.97
C SER A 2 -7.89 24.37 -14.55
N SER A 3 -6.55 24.35 -14.40
CA SER A 3 -5.90 24.34 -13.08
C SER A 3 -6.30 25.54 -12.22
N SER A 4 -6.49 26.70 -12.83
CA SER A 4 -6.95 27.93 -12.16
C SER A 4 -8.34 27.80 -11.51
N LYS A 5 -9.29 27.13 -12.18
CA LYS A 5 -10.64 26.95 -11.65
C LYS A 5 -10.67 25.91 -10.52
N LEU A 6 -9.79 24.91 -10.57
CA LEU A 6 -9.61 23.95 -9.47
C LEU A 6 -9.01 24.65 -8.24
N ALA A 7 -7.98 25.47 -8.44
CA ALA A 7 -7.32 26.22 -7.36
C ALA A 7 -8.29 27.16 -6.63
N SER A 8 -9.08 27.96 -7.36
CA SER A 8 -10.06 28.88 -6.74
C SER A 8 -11.13 28.14 -5.93
N LYS A 9 -11.72 27.06 -6.45
CA LYS A 9 -12.69 26.27 -5.69
C LYS A 9 -12.09 25.63 -4.44
N LEU A 10 -10.84 25.20 -4.52
CA LEU A 10 -10.12 24.61 -3.40
C LEU A 10 -9.83 25.65 -2.33
N GLU A 11 -9.46 26.87 -2.72
CA GLU A 11 -9.29 28.01 -1.83
C GLU A 11 -10.59 28.33 -1.07
N ASP A 12 -11.71 28.44 -1.78
CA ASP A 12 -13.03 28.68 -1.17
C ASP A 12 -13.39 27.59 -0.14
N TYR A 13 -13.11 26.32 -0.47
CA TYR A 13 -13.34 25.20 0.42
C TYR A 13 -12.44 25.23 1.65
N LEU A 14 -11.14 25.48 1.48
CA LEU A 14 -10.19 25.52 2.60
C LEU A 14 -10.56 26.61 3.61
N ASN A 15 -11.00 27.78 3.12
CA ASN A 15 -11.45 28.87 3.96
C ASN A 15 -12.80 28.57 4.65
N SER A 16 -13.70 27.82 4.01
CA SER A 16 -15.01 27.50 4.60
C SER A 16 -14.93 26.51 5.76
N ILE A 17 -13.90 25.65 5.79
CA ILE A 17 -13.64 24.71 6.90
C ILE A 17 -12.70 25.31 7.97
N GLU A 18 -12.36 26.60 7.85
CA GLU A 18 -11.44 27.34 8.74
C GLU A 18 -10.05 26.71 8.89
N PHE A 19 -9.72 25.71 8.05
CA PHE A 19 -8.50 24.91 8.02
C PHE A 19 -7.76 24.74 9.36
N LYS A 20 -8.53 24.49 10.44
CA LYS A 20 -8.13 24.69 11.85
C LYS A 20 -6.88 23.94 12.27
N GLU A 21 -6.57 22.86 11.57
CA GLU A 21 -5.41 22.03 11.84
C GLU A 21 -4.07 22.68 11.42
N LEU A 22 -4.11 23.67 10.52
CA LEU A 22 -2.95 24.27 9.87
C LEU A 22 -2.91 25.80 9.97
N ALA A 23 -4.06 26.47 10.00
CA ALA A 23 -4.17 27.93 10.12
C ALA A 23 -5.34 28.33 11.02
N SER A 24 -5.31 29.56 11.55
CA SER A 24 -6.42 30.15 12.31
C SER A 24 -7.26 31.15 11.49
N GLY A 25 -6.82 31.43 10.26
CA GLY A 25 -7.39 32.44 9.38
C GLY A 25 -7.36 32.03 7.91
N TYR A 26 -7.13 33.00 7.03
CA TYR A 26 -7.23 32.82 5.58
C TYR A 26 -6.13 31.92 5.02
N VAL A 27 -6.50 31.05 4.07
CA VAL A 27 -5.57 30.24 3.27
C VAL A 27 -5.68 30.66 1.81
N LYS A 28 -4.53 30.92 1.19
CA LYS A 28 -4.43 31.27 -0.23
C LYS A 28 -3.75 30.15 -1.00
N VAL A 29 -4.35 29.67 -2.09
CA VAL A 29 -3.78 28.66 -2.97
C VAL A 29 -2.84 29.34 -3.96
N LEU A 30 -1.54 29.14 -3.80
CA LEU A 30 -0.50 29.71 -4.66
C LEU A 30 -0.29 28.88 -5.93
N GLU A 31 -0.29 27.55 -5.79
CA GLU A 31 0.02 26.64 -6.89
C GLU A 31 -0.67 25.29 -6.71
N LEU A 32 -1.13 24.72 -7.83
CA LEU A 32 -1.60 23.35 -7.91
C LEU A 32 -0.90 22.64 -9.08
N LYS A 33 0.05 21.76 -8.76
CA LYS A 33 0.89 21.06 -9.74
C LYS A 33 0.62 19.55 -9.68
N LEU A 34 0.39 18.94 -10.84
CA LEU A 34 0.26 17.47 -10.92
C LEU A 34 1.58 16.81 -10.49
N TYR A 35 1.52 15.85 -9.59
CA TYR A 35 2.71 15.15 -9.11
C TYR A 35 3.25 14.20 -10.19
N GLU A 36 4.53 14.27 -10.55
CA GLU A 36 5.04 13.49 -11.69
C GLU A 36 5.00 11.97 -11.43
N LYS A 37 5.21 11.56 -10.17
CA LYS A 37 5.07 10.17 -9.72
C LYS A 37 3.64 9.88 -9.28
N GLN A 38 2.72 9.75 -10.23
CA GLN A 38 1.33 9.40 -9.94
C GLN A 38 1.20 7.99 -9.34
N GLY A 39 0.23 7.76 -8.44
CA GLY A 39 -0.24 6.42 -8.11
C GLY A 39 -0.99 5.76 -9.28
N LEU A 40 -1.43 4.51 -9.13
CA LEU A 40 -2.26 3.82 -10.14
C LEU A 40 -3.75 4.09 -9.96
N SER A 41 -4.20 4.26 -8.71
CA SER A 41 -5.61 4.45 -8.35
C SER A 41 -6.00 5.93 -8.32
N ASN A 42 -5.18 6.78 -7.70
CA ASN A 42 -5.56 8.16 -7.36
C ASN A 42 -4.69 9.21 -8.07
N THR A 43 -5.30 10.36 -8.35
CA THR A 43 -4.57 11.50 -8.93
C THR A 43 -4.00 12.35 -7.81
N ILE A 44 -2.69 12.58 -7.84
CA ILE A 44 -1.96 13.30 -6.79
C ILE A 44 -1.51 14.67 -7.30
N TYR A 45 -1.76 15.72 -6.54
CA TYR A 45 -1.25 17.07 -6.80
C TYR A 45 -0.42 17.56 -5.62
N ILE A 46 0.65 18.30 -5.92
CA ILE A 46 1.30 19.18 -4.94
C ILE A 46 0.46 20.46 -4.88
N LEU A 47 0.02 20.78 -3.67
CA LEU A 47 -0.74 21.97 -3.34
C LEU A 47 0.15 22.91 -2.53
N LYS A 48 0.49 24.08 -3.10
CA LYS A 48 1.21 25.12 -2.38
C LYS A 48 0.24 26.16 -1.87
N VAL A 49 0.27 26.41 -0.57
CA VAL A 49 -0.58 27.39 0.10
C VAL A 49 0.25 28.40 0.87
N GLU A 50 -0.27 29.62 0.96
CA GLU A 50 0.15 30.67 1.88
C GLU A 50 -0.86 30.72 3.02
N LEU A 51 -0.37 30.70 4.26
CA LEU A 51 -1.20 30.78 5.48
C LEU A 51 -1.33 32.24 5.94
N ASP A 52 -2.20 32.47 6.92
CA ASP A 52 -2.49 33.78 7.50
C ASP A 52 -1.28 34.44 8.20
N ASP A 53 -0.34 33.63 8.71
CA ASP A 53 0.95 34.09 9.24
C ASP A 53 1.99 34.46 8.16
N GLY A 54 1.61 34.36 6.88
CA GLY A 54 2.47 34.63 5.73
C GLY A 54 3.45 33.49 5.39
N SER A 55 3.40 32.38 6.12
CA SER A 55 4.23 31.21 5.83
C SER A 55 3.69 30.41 4.64
N ASN A 56 4.60 29.80 3.88
CA ASN A 56 4.25 28.93 2.76
C ASN A 56 4.37 27.47 3.16
N ARG A 57 3.39 26.66 2.76
CA ARG A 57 3.39 25.20 2.97
C ARG A 57 3.11 24.47 1.67
N GLU A 58 3.78 23.34 1.50
CA GLU A 58 3.46 22.37 0.46
C GLU A 58 2.71 21.18 1.08
N LEU A 59 1.58 20.83 0.47
CA LEU A 59 0.68 19.76 0.87
C LEU A 59 0.46 18.81 -0.29
N ILE A 60 -0.14 17.67 0.00
CA ILE A 60 -0.60 16.70 -1.00
C ILE A 60 -2.12 16.78 -1.09
N LEU A 61 -2.63 17.02 -2.29
CA LEU A 61 -4.04 16.82 -2.65
C LEU A 61 -4.17 15.48 -3.38
N ARG A 62 -4.86 14.52 -2.77
CA ARG A 62 -5.14 13.20 -3.35
C ARG A 62 -6.60 13.13 -3.77
N VAL A 63 -6.84 12.94 -5.07
CA VAL A 63 -8.17 12.87 -5.69
C VAL A 63 -8.51 11.42 -6.04
N TYR A 64 -9.67 10.96 -5.60
CA TYR A 64 -10.09 9.55 -5.70
C TYR A 64 -11.03 9.33 -6.88
N PRO A 65 -10.95 8.18 -7.57
CA PRO A 65 -11.94 7.78 -8.54
C PRO A 65 -13.19 7.19 -7.85
N GLY A 66 -14.37 7.51 -8.37
CA GLY A 66 -15.63 6.94 -7.88
C GLY A 66 -16.19 7.69 -6.66
N ASN A 67 -16.72 6.94 -5.70
CA ASN A 67 -17.36 7.49 -4.50
C ASN A 67 -16.35 7.77 -3.37
N GLY A 68 -16.77 8.60 -2.40
CA GLY A 68 -15.90 9.06 -1.32
C GLY A 68 -15.57 8.03 -0.24
N LYS A 69 -16.18 6.84 -0.24
CA LYS A 69 -15.97 5.83 0.82
C LYS A 69 -14.50 5.44 0.97
N LYS A 70 -13.76 5.35 -0.14
CA LYS A 70 -12.31 5.07 -0.11
C LYS A 70 -11.53 6.20 0.56
N ALA A 71 -11.81 7.45 0.15
CA ALA A 71 -11.20 8.64 0.71
C ALA A 71 -11.48 8.74 2.22
N PHE A 72 -12.74 8.53 2.62
CA PHE A 72 -13.16 8.59 4.02
C PHE A 72 -12.48 7.53 4.88
N ARG A 73 -12.44 6.29 4.40
CA ARG A 73 -11.76 5.20 5.09
C ARG A 73 -10.28 5.50 5.28
N GLU A 74 -9.59 5.95 4.24
CA GLU A 74 -8.17 6.29 4.31
C GLU A 74 -7.92 7.47 5.27
N PHE A 75 -8.71 8.53 5.17
CA PHE A 75 -8.65 9.69 6.07
C PHE A 75 -8.78 9.29 7.54
N LYS A 76 -9.75 8.42 7.87
CA LYS A 76 -9.96 7.95 9.24
C LYS A 76 -8.79 7.11 9.75
N ILE A 77 -8.28 6.18 8.95
CA ILE A 77 -7.12 5.35 9.32
C ILE A 77 -5.91 6.23 9.60
N LEU A 78 -5.56 7.14 8.68
CA LEU A 78 -4.44 8.06 8.86
C LEU A 78 -4.61 8.95 10.10
N SER A 79 -5.81 9.45 10.35
CA SER A 79 -6.11 10.25 11.56
C SER A 79 -5.84 9.46 12.85
N ILE A 80 -6.33 8.22 12.91
CA ILE A 80 -6.15 7.33 14.08
C ILE A 80 -4.67 7.03 14.29
N LEU A 81 -3.97 6.61 13.24
CA LEU A 81 -2.55 6.26 13.30
C LEU A 81 -1.67 7.44 13.72
N HIS A 82 -1.90 8.61 13.12
CA HIS A 82 -1.19 9.83 13.50
C HIS A 82 -1.43 10.18 14.98
N SER A 83 -2.68 10.07 15.47
CA SER A 83 -3.01 10.33 16.89
C SER A 83 -2.30 9.39 17.87
N LYS A 84 -1.91 8.20 17.40
CA LYS A 84 -1.19 7.17 18.17
C LYS A 84 0.34 7.29 18.00
N GLY A 85 0.83 8.28 17.26
CA GLY A 85 2.25 8.54 17.05
C GLY A 85 2.92 7.64 15.99
N VAL A 86 2.14 6.90 15.20
CA VAL A 86 2.66 6.10 14.08
C VAL A 86 3.16 7.07 13.00
N PRO A 87 4.34 6.82 12.38
CA PRO A 87 4.86 7.68 11.31
C PRO A 87 4.01 7.53 10.04
N VAL A 88 2.97 8.36 9.93
CA VAL A 88 2.11 8.51 8.75
C VAL A 88 1.92 10.00 8.46
N PRO A 89 1.58 10.39 7.23
CA PRO A 89 1.26 11.79 6.94
C PRO A 89 0.06 12.26 7.76
N ARG A 90 0.15 13.47 8.32
CA ARG A 90 -1.02 14.11 8.91
C ARG A 90 -2.05 14.43 7.83
N VAL A 91 -3.32 14.14 8.09
CA VAL A 91 -4.44 14.52 7.22
C VAL A 91 -5.10 15.78 7.75
N TYR A 92 -5.46 16.69 6.86
CA TYR A 92 -5.95 18.03 7.24
C TYR A 92 -7.41 18.24 6.83
N ALA A 93 -7.82 17.71 5.68
CA ALA A 93 -9.19 17.89 5.18
C ALA A 93 -9.60 16.76 4.24
N ILE A 94 -10.91 16.53 4.13
CA ILE A 94 -11.51 15.59 3.20
C ILE A 94 -12.83 16.14 2.65
N ASP A 95 -13.03 16.00 1.34
CA ASP A 95 -14.33 16.11 0.68
C ASP A 95 -14.77 14.70 0.24
N GLU A 96 -15.75 14.13 0.95
CA GLU A 96 -16.32 12.82 0.59
C GLU A 96 -17.37 12.93 -0.53
N SER A 97 -18.11 14.05 -0.60
CA SER A 97 -19.20 14.23 -1.57
C SER A 97 -18.67 14.46 -2.98
N GLY A 98 -17.48 15.05 -3.08
CA GLY A 98 -16.89 15.46 -4.35
C GLY A 98 -17.56 16.69 -4.95
N GLU A 99 -18.39 17.41 -4.19
CA GLU A 99 -19.12 18.59 -4.65
C GLU A 99 -18.20 19.74 -5.03
N VAL A 100 -17.02 19.84 -4.38
CA VAL A 100 -16.08 20.93 -4.62
C VAL A 100 -15.38 20.75 -5.96
N LEU A 101 -14.65 19.63 -6.15
CA LEU A 101 -13.81 19.39 -7.33
C LEU A 101 -14.45 18.47 -8.38
N GLY A 102 -15.69 18.01 -8.14
CA GLY A 102 -16.38 17.01 -8.96
C GLY A 102 -15.94 15.55 -8.68
N LYS A 103 -15.03 15.36 -7.72
CA LYS A 103 -14.54 14.06 -7.24
C LYS A 103 -14.14 14.18 -5.77
N PRO A 104 -14.28 13.11 -4.98
CA PRO A 104 -13.80 13.08 -3.61
C PRO A 104 -12.28 13.31 -3.55
N PHE A 105 -11.83 14.02 -2.53
CA PHE A 105 -10.40 14.27 -2.32
C PHE A 105 -10.03 14.37 -0.85
N MET A 106 -8.74 14.24 -0.57
CA MET A 106 -8.13 14.44 0.73
C MET A 106 -6.92 15.37 0.60
N ILE A 107 -6.73 16.23 1.60
CA ILE A 107 -5.55 17.07 1.75
C ILE A 107 -4.74 16.54 2.93
N MET A 108 -3.46 16.27 2.70
CA MET A 108 -2.55 15.71 3.69
C MET A 108 -1.16 16.33 3.62
N GLU A 109 -0.36 16.05 4.64
CA GLU A 109 1.03 16.46 4.75
C GLU A 109 1.88 15.91 3.62
N LYS A 110 2.74 16.77 3.07
CA LYS A 110 3.83 16.34 2.19
C LYS A 110 5.06 16.06 3.05
N ILE A 111 5.35 14.78 3.26
CA ILE A 111 6.58 14.36 3.96
C ILE A 111 7.79 14.70 3.10
N GLN A 112 8.74 15.44 3.69
CA GLN A 112 9.99 15.79 3.02
C GLN A 112 10.96 14.59 3.09
N GLN A 113 11.21 13.97 1.95
CA GLN A 113 12.10 12.81 1.87
C GLN A 113 13.54 13.19 2.23
N SER A 114 14.13 12.44 3.17
CA SER A 114 15.54 12.53 3.53
C SER A 114 16.38 11.53 2.73
N HIS A 115 17.67 11.83 2.58
CA HIS A 115 18.62 10.90 2.01
C HIS A 115 18.80 9.67 2.91
N VAL A 116 18.75 8.48 2.32
CA VAL A 116 19.06 7.21 3.02
C VAL A 116 20.56 6.97 2.89
N ALA A 117 21.33 7.26 3.96
CA ALA A 117 22.77 7.04 3.96
C ALA A 117 23.14 5.57 4.15
N ASP A 118 22.38 4.84 4.97
CA ASP A 118 22.55 3.42 5.23
C ASP A 118 21.24 2.67 4.95
N SER A 119 21.31 1.63 4.11
CA SER A 119 20.17 0.76 3.84
C SER A 119 19.71 0.03 5.10
N TYR A 120 20.61 -0.33 6.03
CA TYR A 120 20.20 -1.02 7.25
C TYR A 120 19.41 -0.11 8.20
N GLU A 121 19.76 1.18 8.29
CA GLU A 121 18.99 2.19 9.03
C GLU A 121 17.58 2.33 8.47
N PHE A 122 17.46 2.40 7.13
CA PHE A 122 16.15 2.44 6.47
C PHE A 122 15.33 1.18 6.76
N ILE A 123 15.92 -0.01 6.64
CA ILE A 123 15.25 -1.29 6.91
C ILE A 123 14.82 -1.39 8.38
N ASP A 124 15.64 -0.90 9.32
CA ASP A 124 15.28 -0.85 10.73
C ASP A 124 14.09 0.08 11.00
N ALA A 125 14.09 1.26 10.38
CA ALA A 125 12.97 2.21 10.46
C ALA A 125 11.69 1.64 9.85
N MET A 126 11.77 0.91 8.73
CA MET A 126 10.65 0.18 8.15
C MET A 126 10.09 -0.82 9.18
N ALA A 127 10.94 -1.70 9.70
CA ALA A 127 10.54 -2.71 10.67
C ALA A 127 9.88 -2.08 11.92
N LYS A 128 10.46 -0.99 12.45
CA LYS A 128 9.89 -0.25 13.57
C LYS A 128 8.50 0.31 13.27
N SER A 129 8.32 0.96 12.12
CA SER A 129 7.01 1.50 11.74
C SER A 129 5.95 0.41 11.63
N LEU A 130 6.33 -0.77 11.16
CA LEU A 130 5.41 -1.90 11.04
C LEU A 130 5.02 -2.48 12.41
N VAL A 131 5.93 -2.53 13.37
CA VAL A 131 5.60 -2.86 14.76
C VAL A 131 4.62 -1.85 15.36
N ASP A 132 4.83 -0.55 15.11
CA ASP A 132 3.93 0.50 15.60
C ASP A 132 2.50 0.34 15.03
N ILE A 133 2.38 -0.02 13.75
CA ILE A 133 1.11 -0.31 13.09
C ILE A 133 0.43 -1.54 13.72
N HIS A 134 1.18 -2.64 13.87
CA HIS A 134 0.65 -3.89 14.43
C HIS A 134 0.30 -3.78 15.93
N GLY A 135 0.85 -2.77 16.61
CA GLY A 135 0.52 -2.43 18.00
C GLY A 135 -0.83 -1.73 18.18
N ILE A 136 -1.45 -1.24 17.11
CA ILE A 136 -2.76 -0.58 17.17
C ILE A 136 -3.85 -1.60 17.55
N SER A 137 -4.73 -1.22 18.47
CA SER A 137 -5.84 -2.07 18.88
C SER A 137 -6.85 -2.20 17.74
N SER A 138 -7.38 -3.41 17.52
CA SER A 138 -8.46 -3.61 16.55
C SER A 138 -9.69 -2.76 16.86
N SER A 139 -9.96 -2.51 18.15
CA SER A 139 -11.05 -1.63 18.60
C SER A 139 -10.88 -0.17 18.18
N ASP A 140 -9.64 0.30 17.94
CA ASP A 140 -9.40 1.67 17.49
C ASP A 140 -9.85 1.87 16.03
N VAL A 141 -10.01 0.79 15.26
CA VAL A 141 -10.24 0.81 13.80
C VAL A 141 -11.46 0.00 13.35
N GLU A 142 -12.22 -0.60 14.25
CA GLU A 142 -13.34 -1.50 13.93
C GLU A 142 -14.51 -0.80 13.20
N ASP A 143 -14.73 0.49 13.47
CA ASP A 143 -15.73 1.31 12.79
C ASP A 143 -15.39 1.60 11.33
N VAL A 144 -14.12 1.44 10.96
CA VAL A 144 -13.56 1.81 9.66
C VAL A 144 -13.17 0.57 8.84
N LEU A 145 -12.69 -0.47 9.52
CA LEU A 145 -12.23 -1.73 8.95
C LEU A 145 -13.03 -2.90 9.51
N LYS A 146 -13.69 -3.63 8.62
CA LYS A 146 -14.43 -4.83 9.00
C LYS A 146 -13.46 -5.95 9.33
N VAL A 147 -13.64 -6.55 10.50
CA VAL A 147 -12.94 -7.79 10.89
C VAL A 147 -13.45 -8.95 10.03
N ARG A 148 -12.56 -9.54 9.22
CA ARG A 148 -12.85 -10.73 8.41
C ARG A 148 -12.76 -11.97 9.30
N LYS A 149 -13.92 -12.50 9.71
CA LYS A 149 -13.99 -13.68 10.61
C LYS A 149 -13.42 -14.96 9.99
N ASP A 150 -13.32 -15.04 8.67
CA ASP A 150 -12.81 -16.21 7.95
C ASP A 150 -11.38 -16.03 7.43
N TYR A 151 -10.62 -15.05 7.92
CA TYR A 151 -9.21 -14.90 7.56
C TYR A 151 -8.36 -16.08 8.07
N PRO A 152 -7.39 -16.61 7.28
CA PRO A 152 -6.97 -16.19 5.94
C PRO A 152 -7.75 -16.84 4.78
N MET A 153 -8.78 -17.65 5.06
CA MET A 153 -9.56 -18.34 4.01
C MET A 153 -10.37 -17.38 3.14
N GLY A 154 -10.83 -16.25 3.69
CA GLY A 154 -11.45 -15.16 2.92
C GLY A 154 -10.56 -14.68 1.78
N ASP A 155 -9.28 -14.41 2.06
CA ASP A 155 -8.29 -13.97 1.08
C ASP A 155 -8.04 -15.05 0.00
N LEU A 156 -7.96 -16.32 0.41
CA LEU A 156 -7.81 -17.42 -0.54
C LEU A 156 -9.03 -17.57 -1.45
N LYS A 157 -10.25 -17.36 -0.93
CA LYS A 157 -11.48 -17.32 -1.74
C LYS A 157 -11.45 -16.17 -2.74
N GLU A 158 -11.02 -14.98 -2.33
CA GLU A 158 -10.89 -13.81 -3.21
C GLU A 158 -9.87 -14.06 -4.33
N VAL A 159 -8.70 -14.62 -3.99
CA VAL A 159 -7.69 -15.01 -4.98
C VAL A 159 -8.26 -16.05 -5.94
N LYS A 160 -8.93 -17.11 -5.44
CA LYS A 160 -9.57 -18.11 -6.29
C LYS A 160 -10.60 -17.48 -7.23
N ALA A 161 -11.47 -16.60 -6.72
CA ALA A 161 -12.45 -15.88 -7.53
C ALA A 161 -11.76 -15.04 -8.62
N LEU A 162 -10.73 -14.27 -8.27
CA LEU A 162 -9.94 -13.50 -9.21
C LEU A 162 -9.30 -14.38 -10.29
N THR A 163 -8.75 -15.54 -9.91
CA THR A 163 -8.14 -16.47 -10.88
C THR A 163 -9.17 -17.04 -11.85
N VAL A 164 -10.37 -17.39 -11.38
CA VAL A 164 -11.45 -17.89 -12.25
C VAL A 164 -11.93 -16.80 -13.20
N ILE A 165 -12.20 -15.59 -12.69
CA ILE A 165 -12.62 -14.46 -13.54
C ILE A 165 -11.53 -14.13 -14.56
N SER A 166 -10.26 -14.10 -14.14
CA SER A 166 -9.14 -13.81 -15.04
C SER A 166 -8.96 -14.91 -16.09
N MET A 167 -9.16 -16.17 -15.73
CA MET A 167 -9.13 -17.31 -16.65
C MET A 167 -10.21 -17.21 -17.73
N LEU A 168 -11.43 -16.77 -17.36
CA LEU A 168 -12.56 -16.66 -18.29
C LEU A 168 -12.50 -15.39 -19.16
N THR A 169 -11.80 -14.35 -18.71
CA THR A 169 -11.75 -13.05 -19.40
C THR A 169 -10.43 -12.76 -20.10
N THR A 170 -9.44 -13.65 -19.97
CA THR A 170 -8.15 -13.52 -20.66
C THR A 170 -8.22 -14.01 -22.10
N LEU A 171 -7.55 -13.27 -23.00
CA LEU A 171 -7.20 -13.69 -24.35
C LEU A 171 -5.78 -14.29 -24.41
N GLY A 172 -5.12 -14.41 -23.26
CA GLY A 172 -3.75 -14.90 -23.12
C GLY A 172 -3.72 -16.40 -22.84
N LYS A 173 -3.08 -16.79 -21.74
CA LYS A 173 -2.83 -18.20 -21.38
C LYS A 173 -3.67 -18.63 -20.17
N PRO A 174 -4.87 -19.22 -20.35
CA PRO A 174 -5.76 -19.58 -19.24
C PRO A 174 -5.13 -20.51 -18.19
N TRP A 175 -4.24 -21.42 -18.62
CA TRP A 175 -3.56 -22.37 -17.72
C TRP A 175 -2.66 -21.71 -16.66
N VAL A 176 -2.25 -20.45 -16.88
CA VAL A 176 -1.54 -19.66 -15.85
C VAL A 176 -2.42 -19.52 -14.61
N PHE A 177 -3.70 -19.21 -14.81
CA PHE A 177 -4.67 -19.05 -13.72
C PHE A 177 -5.08 -20.38 -13.10
N MET A 178 -5.12 -21.47 -13.87
CA MET A 178 -5.30 -22.82 -13.32
C MET A 178 -4.18 -23.17 -12.31
N ARG A 179 -2.93 -22.80 -12.61
CA ARG A 179 -1.81 -23.02 -11.67
C ARG A 179 -1.96 -22.17 -10.41
N LEU A 180 -2.38 -20.91 -10.53
CA LEU A 180 -2.64 -20.04 -9.39
C LEU A 180 -3.75 -20.61 -8.50
N PHE A 181 -4.82 -21.11 -9.10
CA PHE A 181 -5.90 -21.80 -8.38
C PHE A 181 -5.37 -23.01 -7.61
N SER A 182 -4.50 -23.82 -8.21
CA SER A 182 -3.88 -24.97 -7.52
C SER A 182 -2.99 -24.55 -6.35
N TYR A 183 -2.25 -23.44 -6.45
CA TYR A 183 -1.50 -22.91 -5.31
C TYR A 183 -2.43 -22.41 -4.19
N ALA A 184 -3.52 -21.72 -4.54
CA ALA A 184 -4.51 -21.28 -3.56
C ALA A 184 -5.14 -22.46 -2.81
N LYS A 185 -5.47 -23.55 -3.52
CA LYS A 185 -6.01 -24.77 -2.91
C LYS A 185 -5.04 -25.40 -1.92
N LYS A 186 -3.76 -25.51 -2.28
CA LYS A 186 -2.73 -26.05 -1.37
C LYS A 186 -2.59 -25.26 -0.05
N LEU A 187 -2.72 -23.94 -0.12
CA LEU A 187 -2.70 -23.09 1.07
C LEU A 187 -3.99 -23.24 1.89
N GLU A 188 -5.14 -23.41 1.24
CA GLU A 188 -6.42 -23.64 1.92
C GLU A 188 -6.44 -24.92 2.77
N ASP A 189 -5.66 -25.93 2.37
CA ASP A 189 -5.49 -27.17 3.13
C ASP A 189 -4.67 -26.98 4.42
N CYS A 190 -3.97 -25.84 4.58
CA CYS A 190 -3.21 -25.52 5.78
C CYS A 190 -4.08 -24.87 6.86
N ARG A 191 -3.90 -25.31 8.10
CA ARG A 191 -4.54 -24.68 9.27
C ARG A 191 -3.56 -23.72 9.93
N VAL A 192 -3.95 -22.45 10.00
CA VAL A 192 -3.23 -21.39 10.74
C VAL A 192 -4.24 -20.62 11.58
N GLU A 193 -3.78 -20.10 12.71
CA GLU A 193 -4.58 -19.23 13.59
C GLU A 193 -4.07 -17.79 13.47
N ALA A 194 -4.98 -16.84 13.23
CA ALA A 194 -4.62 -15.46 12.93
C ALA A 194 -4.80 -14.56 14.15
N ARG A 195 -3.77 -13.78 14.47
CA ARG A 195 -3.82 -12.76 15.53
C ARG A 195 -4.28 -11.47 14.89
N LEU A 196 -5.59 -11.32 14.76
CA LEU A 196 -6.23 -10.21 14.05
C LEU A 196 -5.77 -8.84 14.59
N ARG A 197 -4.93 -8.15 13.81
CA ARG A 197 -4.41 -6.79 14.06
C ARG A 197 -4.62 -5.94 12.81
N LEU A 198 -4.47 -4.62 12.96
CA LEU A 198 -4.33 -3.75 11.81
C LEU A 198 -3.09 -4.13 11.02
N ILE A 199 -3.25 -4.34 9.72
CA ILE A 199 -2.15 -4.46 8.75
C ILE A 199 -2.32 -3.40 7.65
N HIS A 200 -1.22 -3.03 7.02
CA HIS A 200 -1.19 -2.18 5.84
C HIS A 200 -1.71 -2.91 4.59
N GLY A 201 -1.37 -4.20 4.42
CA GLY A 201 -1.86 -5.06 3.33
C GLY A 201 -1.05 -5.03 2.04
N ASP A 202 -0.25 -3.99 1.83
CA ASP A 202 0.68 -3.81 0.70
C ASP A 202 1.98 -3.10 1.13
N TYR A 203 2.50 -3.48 2.30
CA TYR A 203 3.69 -2.87 2.89
C TYR A 203 4.98 -3.16 2.09
N SER A 204 5.40 -2.22 1.24
CA SER A 204 6.65 -2.29 0.46
C SER A 204 7.41 -0.96 0.50
N PHE A 205 8.67 -0.96 0.04
CA PHE A 205 9.50 0.24 -0.01
C PHE A 205 8.92 1.37 -0.90
N ASP A 206 8.03 1.05 -1.84
CA ASP A 206 7.37 2.05 -2.70
C ASP A 206 6.32 2.87 -1.93
N ASN A 207 5.77 2.30 -0.86
CA ASN A 207 4.76 2.91 0.01
C ASN A 207 5.39 3.56 1.25
N ILE A 208 6.69 3.88 1.20
CA ILE A 208 7.43 4.44 2.33
C ILE A 208 8.19 5.69 1.90
N VAL A 209 7.99 6.76 2.64
CA VAL A 209 8.80 7.98 2.56
C VAL A 209 9.73 8.02 3.76
N TYR A 210 11.03 7.82 3.53
CA TYR A 210 12.02 7.96 4.59
C TYR A 210 12.26 9.42 4.92
N SER A 211 12.14 9.81 6.19
CA SER A 211 12.42 11.16 6.66
C SER A 211 12.94 11.15 8.09
N ASN A 212 14.10 11.76 8.33
CA ASN A 212 14.69 11.99 9.65
C ASN A 212 14.68 10.74 10.57
N GLY A 213 15.17 9.60 10.09
CA GLY A 213 15.24 8.36 10.90
C GLY A 213 13.94 7.55 10.95
N LYS A 214 12.87 8.00 10.28
CA LYS A 214 11.55 7.36 10.32
C LYS A 214 11.08 6.95 8.93
N ALA A 215 10.39 5.81 8.86
CA ALA A 215 9.68 5.35 7.68
C ALA A 215 8.22 5.84 7.75
N TYR A 216 7.88 6.88 6.98
CA TYR A 216 6.50 7.35 6.89
C TYR A 216 5.71 6.50 5.91
N VAL A 217 4.67 5.84 6.39
CA VAL A 217 3.90 4.87 5.62
C VAL A 217 2.73 5.55 4.93
N ILE A 218 2.63 5.38 3.62
CA ILE A 218 1.60 5.98 2.76
C ILE A 218 0.79 4.90 2.05
N ASP A 219 -0.33 5.31 1.46
CA ASP A 219 -1.21 4.45 0.66
C ASP A 219 -1.95 3.35 1.44
N TRP A 220 -2.85 3.78 2.32
CA TRP A 220 -3.63 2.89 3.20
C TRP A 220 -4.89 2.30 2.54
N GLU A 221 -4.91 2.18 1.20
CA GLU A 221 -6.07 1.63 0.48
C GLU A 221 -6.24 0.11 0.69
N SER A 222 -5.16 -0.59 1.00
CA SER A 222 -5.14 -2.04 1.20
C SER A 222 -5.26 -2.46 2.67
N ALA A 223 -5.44 -1.48 3.58
CA ALA A 223 -5.46 -1.71 5.01
C ALA A 223 -6.65 -2.59 5.43
N GLU A 224 -6.37 -3.57 6.30
CA GLU A 224 -7.33 -4.58 6.74
C GLU A 224 -7.02 -5.05 8.18
N ILE A 225 -7.94 -5.82 8.77
CA ILE A 225 -7.71 -6.54 10.02
C ILE A 225 -7.36 -7.99 9.69
N ALA A 226 -6.10 -8.38 9.91
CA ALA A 226 -5.54 -9.66 9.51
C ALA A 226 -4.30 -10.02 10.38
N GLU A 227 -3.62 -11.12 10.06
CA GLU A 227 -2.39 -11.52 10.76
C GLU A 227 -1.19 -10.62 10.37
N PRO A 228 -0.54 -9.94 11.34
CA PRO A 228 0.68 -9.14 11.15
C PRO A 228 1.77 -9.76 10.30
N THR A 229 1.94 -11.08 10.39
CA THR A 229 2.98 -11.79 9.65
C THR A 229 2.80 -11.65 8.13
N PHE A 230 1.58 -11.37 7.66
CA PHE A 230 1.33 -11.10 6.24
C PHE A 230 2.12 -9.90 5.72
N ASP A 231 2.09 -8.75 6.40
CA ASP A 231 2.84 -7.56 5.97
C ASP A 231 4.35 -7.79 6.02
N VAL A 232 4.82 -8.47 7.07
CA VAL A 232 6.24 -8.84 7.20
C VAL A 232 6.66 -9.69 6.01
N ALA A 233 5.86 -10.69 5.65
CA ALA A 233 6.16 -11.61 4.56
C ALA A 233 6.01 -10.96 3.17
N TYR A 234 5.08 -10.00 3.04
CA TYR A 234 4.92 -9.19 1.83
C TYR A 234 6.16 -8.34 1.58
N ALA A 235 6.62 -7.59 2.58
CA ALA A 235 7.85 -6.79 2.51
C ALA A 235 9.09 -7.66 2.27
N PHE A 236 9.19 -8.78 3.00
CA PHE A 236 10.28 -9.73 2.85
C PHE A 236 10.42 -10.24 1.42
N ASN A 237 9.30 -10.53 0.74
CA ASN A 237 9.35 -11.03 -0.64
C ASN A 237 10.00 -10.02 -1.60
N PHE A 238 9.79 -8.72 -1.40
CA PHE A 238 10.47 -7.68 -2.18
C PHE A 238 11.96 -7.55 -1.81
N LEU A 239 12.28 -7.58 -0.52
CA LEU A 239 13.67 -7.48 -0.04
C LEU A 239 14.52 -8.67 -0.46
N ASP A 240 14.02 -9.91 -0.32
CA ASP A 240 14.76 -11.12 -0.73
C ASP A 240 14.92 -11.18 -2.26
N PHE A 241 13.97 -10.62 -3.00
CA PHE A 241 14.13 -10.45 -4.43
C PHE A 241 15.24 -9.44 -4.78
N ASP A 242 15.28 -8.29 -4.11
CA ASP A 242 16.34 -7.29 -4.30
C ASP A 242 17.72 -7.84 -3.90
N ASP A 243 17.83 -8.53 -2.77
CA ASP A 243 19.07 -9.18 -2.32
C ASP A 243 19.60 -10.16 -3.39
N LYS A 244 18.71 -10.96 -3.99
CA LYS A 244 19.07 -11.90 -5.07
C LYS A 244 19.46 -11.20 -6.37
N MET A 245 18.76 -10.14 -6.73
CA MET A 245 19.01 -9.41 -7.99
C MET A 245 20.28 -8.56 -7.93
N SER A 246 20.58 -7.98 -6.77
CA SER A 246 21.80 -7.19 -6.54
C SER A 246 23.05 -8.05 -6.33
N GLY A 247 22.89 -9.35 -6.07
CA GLY A 247 24.01 -10.24 -5.74
C GLY A 247 24.70 -9.83 -4.44
N ARG A 248 23.95 -9.27 -3.48
CA ARG A 248 24.48 -8.72 -2.23
C ARG A 248 25.30 -9.78 -1.49
N LYS A 249 26.55 -9.43 -1.17
CA LYS A 249 27.49 -10.28 -0.39
C LYS A 249 27.50 -9.96 1.11
N SER A 250 27.06 -8.76 1.48
CA SER A 250 26.86 -8.38 2.87
C SER A 250 25.63 -9.10 3.45
N ARG A 251 25.32 -8.86 4.73
CA ARG A 251 24.07 -9.35 5.33
C ARG A 251 22.87 -8.92 4.48
N LYS A 252 21.96 -9.85 4.24
CA LYS A 252 20.77 -9.62 3.43
C LYS A 252 19.82 -8.66 4.11
N LEU A 253 19.25 -7.73 3.36
CA LEU A 253 18.29 -6.77 3.89
C LEU A 253 17.01 -7.46 4.37
N SER A 254 16.59 -8.51 3.66
CA SER A 254 15.45 -9.35 4.03
C SER A 254 15.61 -10.01 5.41
N GLU A 255 16.81 -10.50 5.72
CA GLU A 255 17.14 -11.09 7.03
C GLU A 255 17.21 -10.00 8.11
N VAL A 256 17.87 -8.87 7.83
CA VAL A 256 17.91 -7.72 8.76
C VAL A 256 16.52 -7.20 9.09
N PHE A 257 15.61 -7.17 8.12
CA PHE A 257 14.24 -6.72 8.33
C PHE A 257 13.49 -7.59 9.35
N ILE A 258 13.60 -8.93 9.24
CA ILE A 258 13.03 -9.85 10.23
C ILE A 258 13.63 -9.61 11.60
N ASP A 259 14.97 -9.58 11.68
CA ASP A 259 15.68 -9.40 12.95
C ASP A 259 15.32 -8.06 13.61
N SER A 260 15.14 -7.00 12.82
CA SER A 260 14.71 -5.69 13.31
C SER A 260 13.26 -5.68 13.75
N TYR A 261 12.37 -6.34 13.02
CA TYR A 261 10.97 -6.43 13.37
C TYR A 261 10.79 -7.15 14.72
N GLU A 262 11.47 -8.27 14.93
CA GLU A 262 11.44 -9.01 16.20
C GLU A 262 12.10 -8.23 17.35
N ARG A 263 13.24 -7.57 17.08
CA ARG A 263 13.94 -6.74 18.09
C ARG A 263 13.11 -5.57 18.59
N HIS A 264 12.29 -4.97 17.73
CA HIS A 264 11.37 -3.89 18.10
C HIS A 264 10.11 -4.40 18.82
N GLY A 265 9.95 -5.72 19.00
CA GLY A 265 8.84 -6.35 19.73
C GLY A 265 7.78 -6.99 18.84
N GLY A 266 7.99 -7.00 17.52
CA GLY A 266 7.16 -7.75 16.59
C GLY A 266 7.30 -9.26 16.81
N SER A 267 6.28 -10.01 16.39
CA SER A 267 6.30 -11.48 16.45
C SER A 267 5.77 -12.06 15.15
N ILE A 268 6.42 -13.12 14.69
CA ILE A 268 6.16 -13.78 13.42
C ILE A 268 5.64 -15.19 13.71
N VAL A 269 4.53 -15.57 13.08
CA VAL A 269 3.93 -16.91 13.20
C VAL A 269 3.64 -17.46 11.81
N ASP A 270 3.80 -18.77 11.62
CA ASP A 270 3.53 -19.44 10.34
C ASP A 270 4.14 -18.74 9.10
N PHE A 271 5.35 -18.20 9.24
CA PHE A 271 5.97 -17.31 8.25
C PHE A 271 5.93 -17.86 6.82
N GLN A 272 6.20 -19.16 6.63
CA GLN A 272 6.20 -19.77 5.30
C GLN A 272 4.80 -19.82 4.66
N PHE A 273 3.75 -19.97 5.46
CA PHE A 273 2.37 -19.88 4.99
C PHE A 273 2.10 -18.45 4.51
N TYR A 274 2.36 -17.44 5.34
CA TYR A 274 2.08 -16.04 4.99
C TYR A 274 2.97 -15.51 3.87
N ARG A 275 4.22 -15.96 3.77
CA ARG A 275 5.11 -15.68 2.65
C ARG A 275 4.58 -16.25 1.34
N SER A 276 4.03 -17.46 1.37
CA SER A 276 3.37 -18.07 0.23
C SER A 276 2.06 -17.37 -0.12
N LEU A 277 1.25 -16.99 0.87
CA LEU A 277 0.01 -16.23 0.65
C LEU A 277 0.29 -14.86 0.01
N ALA A 278 1.28 -14.11 0.52
CA ALA A 278 1.72 -12.85 -0.05
C ALA A 278 2.24 -13.03 -1.48
N ALA A 279 3.08 -14.05 -1.73
CA ALA A 279 3.58 -14.35 -3.06
C ALA A 279 2.45 -14.72 -4.04
N LEU A 280 1.44 -15.46 -3.57
CA LEU A 280 0.26 -15.83 -4.35
C LEU A 280 -0.58 -14.61 -4.71
N LYS A 281 -0.91 -13.74 -3.74
CA LYS A 281 -1.69 -12.50 -3.97
C LYS A 281 -0.97 -11.59 -4.98
N LEU A 282 0.33 -11.35 -4.77
CA LEU A 282 1.18 -10.58 -5.70
C LEU A 282 1.16 -11.19 -7.11
N LEU A 283 1.46 -12.49 -7.22
CA LEU A 283 1.53 -13.15 -8.52
C LEU A 283 0.17 -13.16 -9.23
N ALA A 284 -0.93 -13.36 -8.51
CA ALA A 284 -2.27 -13.32 -9.08
C ALA A 284 -2.58 -11.94 -9.69
N ILE A 285 -2.33 -10.86 -8.95
CA ILE A 285 -2.50 -9.49 -9.45
C ILE A 285 -1.63 -9.29 -10.69
N LEU A 286 -0.33 -9.57 -10.60
CA LEU A 286 0.63 -9.35 -11.68
C LEU A 286 0.27 -10.14 -12.95
N GLU A 287 -0.17 -11.38 -12.83
CA GLU A 287 -0.63 -12.18 -13.98
C GLU A 287 -1.91 -11.59 -14.57
N THR A 288 -2.90 -11.29 -13.75
CA THR A 288 -4.16 -10.69 -14.17
C THR A 288 -3.94 -9.40 -14.96
N VAL A 289 -3.09 -8.48 -14.47
CA VAL A 289 -2.84 -7.21 -15.15
C VAL A 289 -1.88 -7.33 -16.33
N SER A 290 -1.10 -8.41 -16.43
CA SER A 290 -0.17 -8.65 -17.56
C SER A 290 -0.85 -9.34 -18.75
N GLN A 291 -1.81 -10.24 -18.52
CA GLN A 291 -2.41 -11.05 -19.57
C GLN A 291 -3.42 -10.23 -20.40
N PRO A 292 -3.40 -10.26 -21.75
CA PRO A 292 -4.41 -9.59 -22.55
C PRO A 292 -5.82 -10.10 -22.20
N GLY A 293 -6.84 -9.24 -22.31
CA GLY A 293 -8.21 -9.57 -21.91
C GLY A 293 -9.00 -8.38 -21.41
N LEU A 294 -10.18 -8.62 -20.83
CA LEU A 294 -11.05 -7.54 -20.32
C LEU A 294 -10.38 -6.72 -19.21
N ILE A 295 -9.70 -7.39 -18.27
CA ILE A 295 -9.02 -6.73 -17.14
C ILE A 295 -7.85 -5.86 -17.61
N ALA A 296 -7.21 -6.22 -18.74
CA ALA A 296 -6.17 -5.42 -19.38
C ALA A 296 -6.62 -4.00 -19.72
N LEU A 297 -7.87 -3.85 -20.18
CA LEU A 297 -8.44 -2.58 -20.60
C LEU A 297 -8.60 -1.63 -19.40
N ILE A 298 -8.93 -2.20 -18.25
CA ILE A 298 -9.08 -1.47 -16.99
C ILE A 298 -7.69 -1.12 -16.42
N ALA A 299 -6.71 -2.03 -16.55
CA ALA A 299 -5.32 -1.83 -16.10
C ALA A 299 -4.43 -1.07 -17.11
N ARG A 300 -4.99 -0.28 -18.03
CA ARG A 300 -4.25 0.37 -19.13
C ARG A 300 -3.13 1.31 -18.65
N GLU A 301 -3.38 2.05 -17.57
CA GLU A 301 -2.40 2.98 -16.98
C GLU A 301 -1.16 2.23 -16.48
N PHE A 302 -1.37 1.15 -15.72
CA PHE A 302 -0.32 0.25 -15.24
C PHE A 302 0.51 -0.30 -16.40
N ARG A 303 -0.15 -0.82 -17.44
CA ARG A 303 0.53 -1.35 -18.63
C ARG A 303 1.35 -0.30 -19.37
N ARG A 304 0.91 0.96 -19.37
CA ARG A 304 1.66 2.05 -19.99
C ARG A 304 3.01 2.26 -19.30
N ARG A 305 3.08 2.06 -17.97
CA ARG A 305 4.32 2.18 -17.19
C ARG A 305 5.29 1.02 -17.44
N ILE A 306 4.79 -0.17 -17.73
CA ILE A 306 5.61 -1.38 -17.99
C ILE A 306 5.95 -1.54 -19.48
N LYS A 307 5.93 -0.45 -20.25
CA LYS A 307 6.29 -0.52 -21.68
C LYS A 307 7.78 -0.67 -21.93
N THR A 308 8.63 -0.23 -21.00
CA THR A 308 10.08 -0.34 -21.14
C THR A 308 10.53 -1.80 -21.04
N GLU A 309 11.53 -2.17 -21.82
CA GLU A 309 12.06 -3.55 -21.81
C GLU A 309 12.64 -3.92 -20.43
N ASP A 310 13.26 -2.97 -19.73
CA ASP A 310 13.75 -3.19 -18.37
C ASP A 310 12.63 -3.48 -17.37
N ALA A 311 11.52 -2.73 -17.43
CA ALA A 311 10.37 -2.98 -16.55
C ALA A 311 9.72 -4.33 -16.85
N LYS A 312 9.61 -4.74 -18.13
CA LYS A 312 9.11 -6.07 -18.50
C LYS A 312 10.03 -7.17 -17.98
N ARG A 313 11.35 -6.99 -18.14
CA ARG A 313 12.35 -7.97 -17.68
C ARG A 313 12.33 -8.10 -16.16
N PHE A 314 12.27 -6.98 -15.44
CA PHE A 314 12.09 -6.96 -13.99
C PHE A 314 10.84 -7.74 -13.59
N LEU A 315 9.70 -7.41 -14.19
CA LEU A 315 8.42 -8.01 -13.87
C LEU A 315 8.42 -9.53 -14.13
N GLU A 316 8.95 -9.99 -15.27
CA GLU A 316 9.03 -11.43 -15.56
C GLU A 316 9.98 -12.16 -14.61
N THR A 317 11.08 -11.53 -14.20
CA THR A 317 12.02 -12.09 -13.23
C THR A 317 11.39 -12.17 -11.84
N PHE A 318 10.65 -11.14 -11.43
CA PHE A 318 9.92 -11.12 -10.17
C PHE A 318 8.81 -12.18 -10.15
N LYS A 319 8.02 -12.32 -11.23
CA LYS A 319 7.04 -13.41 -11.35
C LYS A 319 7.69 -14.80 -11.26
N LYS A 320 8.89 -15.00 -11.82
CA LYS A 320 9.63 -16.27 -11.69
C LYS A 320 10.02 -16.54 -10.25
N TYR A 321 10.52 -15.51 -9.54
CA TYR A 321 10.82 -15.58 -8.13
C TYR A 321 9.59 -15.94 -7.28
N LEU A 322 8.46 -15.23 -7.44
CA LEU A 322 7.23 -15.54 -6.70
C LEU A 322 6.74 -16.97 -6.96
N ARG A 323 6.83 -17.44 -8.22
CA ARG A 323 6.52 -18.84 -8.56
C ARG A 323 7.47 -19.84 -7.92
N SER A 324 8.73 -19.49 -7.63
CA SER A 324 9.66 -20.40 -6.95
C SER A 324 9.25 -20.56 -5.49
N ILE A 325 8.89 -19.47 -4.79
CA ILE A 325 8.35 -19.51 -3.42
C ILE A 325 7.14 -20.45 -3.33
N LEU A 326 6.18 -20.33 -4.25
CA LEU A 326 4.97 -21.16 -4.28
C LEU A 326 5.23 -22.64 -4.64
N LYS A 327 6.39 -22.96 -5.22
CA LYS A 327 6.80 -24.35 -5.52
C LYS A 327 7.65 -24.96 -4.41
N GLU A 328 8.52 -24.17 -3.80
CA GLU A 328 9.45 -24.57 -2.75
C GLU A 328 8.77 -24.77 -1.40
N GLY A 329 7.59 -24.16 -1.20
CA GLY A 329 6.75 -24.35 -0.03
C GLY A 329 6.35 -25.82 0.16
N ARG A 330 7.26 -26.65 0.70
CA ARG A 330 6.89 -27.78 1.55
C ARG A 330 6.33 -27.16 2.81
N LEU A 331 5.03 -26.89 2.79
CA LEU A 331 4.25 -26.64 3.99
C LEU A 331 4.44 -27.91 4.81
N LYS A 332 5.29 -27.86 5.85
CA LYS A 332 5.46 -29.02 6.73
C LYS A 332 4.07 -29.33 7.26
N GLU A 333 3.55 -30.51 6.91
CA GLU A 333 2.44 -31.12 7.63
C GLU A 333 2.93 -31.25 9.08
N ASN A 334 2.53 -30.33 9.95
CA ASN A 334 2.68 -30.50 11.38
C ASN A 334 1.56 -31.45 11.83
N SER A 335 1.82 -32.75 11.71
CA SER A 335 1.49 -33.78 12.69
C SER A 335 2.17 -35.09 12.30
#